data_AF-A0A6B8MEI0-F1
#
_entry.id   AF-A0A6B8MEI0-F1
#
_cell.length_a   1.000
_cell.length_b   1.000
_cell.length_c   1.000
_cell.angle_alpha   90.00
_cell.angle_beta   90.00
_cell.angle_gamma   90.00
#
_symmetry.space_group_name_H-M   'P 1'
#
loop_
_entity.id
_entity.type
_entity.pdbx_description
1 polymer ?
#
loop_
_entity_poly.entity_id
_entity_poly.type
_entity_poly.pdbx_seq_one_letter_code
_entity_poly.pdbx_strand_id
1 'polypeptide(L)'
;MTIIKHSRRAIVAGLPVAAGSAIVADPVIAAMAERERLEAIHITAVNTTDSLVFCGDESAIEAAEQAQSAACKTVCDFERKMKATIAPTTPAGAIALLRFVADDMDLFADQEIENRAAILSAIAVLERGASS
;
A
#
# COMPACT_ATOMS: atom_id res chain seq x y z
N MET A 1 8.83 9.74 -31.45
CA MET A 1 7.36 9.75 -31.26
C MET A 1 7.09 9.11 -29.92
N THR A 2 6.94 9.91 -28.87
CA THR A 2 6.92 9.44 -27.48
C THR A 2 5.50 9.52 -26.94
N ILE A 3 4.91 8.37 -26.62
CA ILE A 3 3.56 8.30 -26.04
C ILE A 3 3.70 8.49 -24.53
N ILE A 4 3.39 9.68 -24.04
CA ILE A 4 3.29 9.97 -22.61
C ILE A 4 1.93 9.42 -22.12
N LYS A 5 1.95 8.22 -21.52
CA LYS A 5 0.78 7.67 -20.81
C LYS A 5 0.42 8.60 -19.64
N HIS A 6 -0.63 9.39 -19.81
CA HIS A 6 -1.19 10.20 -18.74
C HIS A 6 -1.83 9.27 -17.71
N SER A 7 -1.13 9.05 -16.60
CA SER A 7 -1.72 8.47 -15.39
C SER A 7 -2.77 9.45 -14.86
N ARG A 8 -4.05 9.14 -15.09
CA ARG A 8 -5.17 9.85 -14.45
C ARG A 8 -5.30 9.36 -13.00
N ARG A 9 -4.32 9.64 -12.14
CA ARG A 9 -4.53 9.57 -10.69
C ARG A 9 -5.20 10.87 -10.28
N ALA A 10 -6.49 10.79 -9.93
CA ALA A 10 -7.20 11.89 -9.33
C ALA A 10 -6.50 12.24 -8.00
N ILE A 11 -5.96 13.46 -7.92
CA ILE A 11 -5.44 14.03 -6.69
C ILE A 11 -6.66 14.32 -5.81
N VAL A 12 -6.94 13.46 -4.83
CA VAL A 12 -7.95 13.75 -3.82
C VAL A 12 -7.31 14.68 -2.79
N ALA A 13 -7.27 15.97 -3.13
CA ALA A 13 -6.93 17.02 -2.19
C ALA A 13 -8.12 17.29 -1.27
N GLY A 14 -7.94 17.09 0.03
CA GLY A 14 -8.68 17.85 1.05
C GLY A 14 -10.06 17.34 1.47
N LEU A 15 -10.30 16.02 1.55
CA LEU A 15 -11.44 15.54 2.35
C LEU A 15 -11.07 15.60 3.84
N PRO A 16 -11.84 16.28 4.69
CA PRO A 16 -11.61 16.25 6.13
C PRO A 16 -11.71 14.80 6.60
N VAL A 17 -10.67 14.31 7.26
CA VAL A 17 -10.72 13.05 8.00
C VAL A 17 -11.79 13.23 9.07
N ALA A 18 -12.99 12.72 8.80
CA ALA A 18 -14.09 12.74 9.75
C ALA A 18 -13.70 11.83 10.92
N ALA A 19 -13.06 12.42 11.93
CA ALA A 19 -12.97 11.87 13.25
C ALA A 19 -14.40 11.83 13.83
N GLY A 20 -14.95 10.64 13.97
CA GLY A 20 -16.17 10.43 14.75
C GLY A 20 -17.41 10.03 13.95
N SER A 21 -17.44 8.80 13.46
CA SER A 21 -18.64 7.96 13.56
C SER A 21 -18.18 6.50 13.49
N ALA A 22 -18.50 5.72 14.52
CA ALA A 22 -18.27 4.28 14.56
C ALA A 22 -19.18 3.58 13.53
N ILE A 23 -18.82 3.67 12.25
CA ILE A 23 -19.20 2.69 11.23
C ILE A 23 -18.07 1.68 11.29
N VAL A 24 -18.39 0.39 11.43
CA VAL A 24 -17.41 -0.70 11.54
C VAL A 24 -16.43 -0.61 10.36
N ALA A 25 -15.32 0.11 10.57
CA ALA A 25 -14.33 0.34 9.53
C ALA A 25 -13.54 -0.95 9.42
N ASP A 26 -13.64 -1.59 8.26
CA ASP A 26 -12.96 -2.84 8.02
C ASP A 26 -11.45 -2.66 8.28
N PRO A 27 -10.80 -3.54 9.08
CA PRO A 27 -9.38 -3.43 9.38
C PRO A 27 -8.50 -3.35 8.13
N VAL A 28 -8.89 -4.00 7.03
CA VAL A 28 -8.18 -3.93 5.75
C VAL A 28 -8.23 -2.53 5.17
N ILE A 29 -9.38 -1.85 5.23
CA ILE A 29 -9.53 -0.48 4.69
C ILE A 29 -8.67 0.50 5.51
N ALA A 30 -8.63 0.34 6.84
CA ALA A 30 -7.73 1.12 7.68
C ALA A 30 -6.25 0.84 7.35
N ALA A 31 -5.89 -0.42 7.12
CA ALA A 31 -4.54 -0.80 6.73
C ALA A 31 -4.14 -0.21 5.37
N MET A 32 -5.05 -0.19 4.40
CA MET A 32 -4.79 0.43 3.09
C MET A 32 -4.57 1.93 3.21
N ALA A 33 -5.33 2.63 4.06
CA ALA A 33 -5.11 4.05 4.30
C ALA A 33 -3.71 4.32 4.90
N GLU A 34 -3.26 3.46 5.83
CA GLU A 34 -1.91 3.56 6.38
C GLU A 34 -0.83 3.24 5.35
N ARG A 35 -1.06 2.25 4.48
CA ARG A 35 -0.16 1.97 3.35
C ARG A 35 0.01 3.18 2.44
N GLU A 36 -1.08 3.84 2.05
CA GLU A 36 -1.01 5.06 1.21
C GLU A 36 -0.21 6.17 1.91
N ARG A 37 -0.32 6.31 3.24
CA ARG A 37 0.49 7.25 4.01
C ARG A 37 1.98 6.90 3.98
N LEU A 38 2.33 5.62 4.13
CA LEU A 38 3.71 5.15 4.06
C LEU A 38 4.29 5.30 2.65
N GLU A 39 3.50 5.02 1.62
CA GLU A 39 3.87 5.18 0.22
C GLU A 39 4.15 6.65 -0.13
N ALA A 40 3.36 7.58 0.39
CA ALA A 40 3.63 9.01 0.22
C ALA A 40 4.99 9.44 0.82
N ILE A 41 5.38 8.84 1.96
CA ILE A 41 6.70 9.06 2.57
C ILE A 41 7.79 8.44 1.69
N HIS A 42 7.59 7.22 1.20
CA HIS A 42 8.53 6.55 0.29
C HIS A 42 8.77 7.37 -0.98
N ILE A 43 7.71 7.84 -1.65
CA ILE A 43 7.80 8.72 -2.82
C ILE A 43 8.57 9.99 -2.51
N THR A 44 8.35 10.59 -1.34
CA THR A 44 9.08 11.79 -0.91
C THR A 44 10.58 11.51 -0.75
N ALA A 45 10.95 10.35 -0.19
CA ALA A 45 12.34 9.94 -0.06
C ALA A 45 13.00 9.68 -1.42
N VAL A 46 12.32 8.98 -2.34
CA VAL A 46 12.80 8.76 -3.72
C VAL A 46 13.06 10.09 -4.43
N ASN A 47 12.07 11.00 -4.40
CA ASN A 47 12.21 12.32 -5.03
C ASN A 47 13.35 13.14 -4.42
N THR A 48 13.62 12.97 -3.13
CA THR A 48 14.74 13.63 -2.45
C THR A 48 16.06 13.11 -2.99
N THR A 49 16.25 11.78 -3.05
CA THR A 49 17.44 11.17 -3.64
C THR A 49 17.65 11.62 -5.08
N ASP A 50 16.60 11.53 -5.92
CA ASP A 50 16.64 11.93 -7.33
C ASP A 50 17.06 13.40 -7.51
N SER A 51 16.61 14.28 -6.60
CA SER A 51 16.97 15.70 -6.64
C SER A 51 18.45 15.97 -6.32
N LEU A 52 19.08 15.10 -5.52
CA LEU A 52 20.46 15.26 -5.07
C LEU A 52 21.49 14.73 -6.07
N VAL A 53 21.08 13.87 -7.02
CA VAL A 53 21.98 13.35 -8.07
C VAL A 53 22.63 14.48 -8.88
N PHE A 54 22.02 15.66 -8.93
CA PHE A 54 22.52 16.82 -9.66
C PHE A 54 23.42 17.77 -8.87
N CYS A 55 23.54 17.62 -7.55
CA CYS A 55 24.27 18.58 -6.69
C CYS A 55 25.70 18.16 -6.31
N GLY A 56 26.09 16.89 -6.52
CA GLY A 56 27.47 16.41 -6.35
C GLY A 56 27.98 16.33 -4.91
N ASP A 57 27.11 16.48 -3.91
CA ASP A 57 27.44 16.22 -2.50
C ASP A 57 27.23 14.73 -2.18
N GLU A 58 28.33 13.97 -2.20
CA GLU A 58 28.32 12.52 -1.96
C GLU A 58 27.74 12.15 -0.59
N SER A 59 27.99 12.95 0.45
CA SER A 59 27.47 12.65 1.79
C SER A 59 25.96 12.87 1.89
N ALA A 60 25.44 13.88 1.20
CA ALA A 60 24.00 14.12 1.14
C ALA A 60 23.29 13.04 0.32
N ILE A 61 23.90 12.58 -0.78
CA ILE A 61 23.38 11.48 -1.60
C ILE A 61 23.31 10.20 -0.79
N GLU A 62 24.40 9.82 -0.10
CA GLU A 62 24.42 8.59 0.72
C GLU A 62 23.34 8.60 1.81
N ALA A 63 23.17 9.72 2.51
CA ALA A 63 22.13 9.87 3.53
C ALA A 63 20.71 9.75 2.95
N ALA A 64 20.48 10.30 1.76
CA ALA A 64 19.20 10.21 1.07
C ALA A 64 18.90 8.78 0.58
N GLU A 65 19.89 8.08 0.01
CA GLU A 65 19.76 6.67 -0.38
C GLU A 65 19.44 5.77 0.82
N GLN A 66 20.09 6.00 1.96
CA GLN A 66 19.78 5.28 3.20
C GLN A 66 18.34 5.54 3.67
N ALA A 67 17.89 6.80 3.63
CA ALA A 67 16.51 7.16 3.98
C ALA A 67 15.48 6.55 3.02
N GLN A 68 15.75 6.55 1.72
CA GLN A 68 14.92 5.91 0.70
C GLN A 68 14.84 4.40 0.92
N SER A 69 15.97 3.74 1.18
CA SER A 69 16.03 2.31 1.47
C SER A 69 15.22 1.95 2.71
N ALA A 70 15.34 2.73 3.78
CA ALA A 70 14.55 2.56 5.00
C ALA A 70 13.04 2.75 4.76
N ALA A 71 12.66 3.74 3.95
CA ALA A 71 11.26 3.99 3.60
C ALA A 71 10.69 2.84 2.75
N CYS A 72 11.44 2.38 1.75
CA CYS A 72 11.08 1.22 0.92
C CYS A 72 10.85 -0.03 1.77
N LYS A 73 11.80 -0.35 2.66
CA LYS A 73 11.68 -1.47 3.60
C LYS A 73 10.44 -1.36 4.47
N THR A 74 10.12 -0.15 4.94
CA THR A 74 8.95 0.08 5.79
C THR A 74 7.65 -0.22 5.06
N VAL A 75 7.52 0.19 3.79
CA VAL A 75 6.36 -0.14 2.95
C VAL A 75 6.25 -1.65 2.75
N CYS A 76 7.33 -2.31 2.31
CA CYS A 76 7.32 -3.75 2.06
C CYS A 76 7.01 -4.58 3.31
N ASP A 77 7.62 -4.23 4.46
CA ASP A 77 7.34 -4.91 5.73
C ASP A 77 5.89 -4.73 6.17
N PHE A 78 5.33 -3.53 5.96
CA PHE A 78 3.94 -3.25 6.28
C PHE A 78 2.99 -4.05 5.38
N GLU A 79 3.24 -4.10 4.07
CA GLU A 79 2.45 -4.86 3.10
C GLU A 79 2.47 -6.37 3.42
N ARG A 80 3.65 -6.91 3.74
CA ARG A 80 3.78 -8.31 4.20
C ARG A 80 2.97 -8.56 5.47
N LYS A 81 3.10 -7.67 6.46
CA LYS A 81 2.34 -7.77 7.72
C LYS A 81 0.84 -7.68 7.48
N MET A 82 0.40 -6.76 6.62
CA MET A 82 -1.01 -6.58 6.27
C MET A 82 -1.59 -7.89 5.73
N LYS A 83 -0.93 -8.53 4.75
CA LYS A 83 -1.38 -9.81 4.19
C LYS A 83 -1.38 -10.96 5.19
N ALA A 84 -0.37 -11.00 6.06
CA ALA A 84 -0.21 -12.09 7.01
C ALA A 84 -1.15 -12.01 8.22
N THR A 85 -1.55 -10.80 8.63
CA THR A 85 -2.16 -10.60 9.96
C THR A 85 -3.49 -9.84 9.96
N ILE A 86 -3.81 -9.10 8.91
CA ILE A 86 -5.02 -8.26 8.88
C ILE A 86 -6.10 -8.97 8.06
N ALA A 87 -7.14 -9.44 8.76
CA ALA A 87 -8.26 -10.12 8.12
C ALA A 87 -9.41 -9.14 7.82
N PRO A 88 -10.07 -9.26 6.66
CA PRO A 88 -11.27 -8.52 6.36
C PRO A 88 -12.43 -8.99 7.25
N THR A 89 -13.33 -8.08 7.56
CA THR A 89 -14.55 -8.33 8.36
C THR A 89 -15.84 -8.04 7.59
N THR A 90 -15.72 -7.39 6.44
CA THR A 90 -16.80 -6.96 5.56
C THR A 90 -16.52 -7.39 4.11
N PRO A 91 -17.55 -7.56 3.27
CA PRO A 91 -17.35 -7.83 1.85
C PRO A 91 -16.51 -6.76 1.14
N ALA A 92 -16.69 -5.48 1.52
CA ALA A 92 -15.90 -4.38 0.97
C ALA A 92 -14.41 -4.51 1.29
N GLY A 93 -14.07 -4.82 2.55
CA GLY A 93 -12.68 -5.10 2.94
C GLY A 93 -12.11 -6.35 2.25
N ALA A 94 -12.92 -7.39 2.07
CA ALA A 94 -12.50 -8.60 1.35
C ALA A 94 -12.15 -8.30 -0.11
N ILE A 95 -12.99 -7.53 -0.82
CA ILE A 95 -12.72 -7.10 -2.20
C ILE A 95 -11.47 -6.21 -2.25
N ALA A 96 -11.30 -5.31 -1.28
CA ALA A 96 -10.15 -4.43 -1.20
C ALA A 96 -8.84 -5.22 -0.99
N LEU A 97 -8.85 -6.24 -0.12
CA LEU A 97 -7.71 -7.14 0.09
C LEU A 97 -7.38 -7.94 -1.17
N LEU A 98 -8.38 -8.49 -1.86
CA LEU A 98 -8.16 -9.22 -3.11
C LEU A 98 -7.58 -8.32 -4.20
N ARG A 99 -8.07 -7.08 -4.31
CA ARG A 99 -7.51 -6.12 -5.27
C ARG A 99 -6.05 -5.82 -4.96
N PHE A 100 -5.73 -5.60 -3.68
CA PHE A 100 -4.37 -5.37 -3.22
C PHE A 100 -3.45 -6.55 -3.55
N VAL A 101 -3.86 -7.78 -3.25
CA VAL A 101 -3.06 -8.98 -3.59
C VAL A 101 -2.90 -9.14 -5.10
N ALA A 102 -3.95 -8.87 -5.89
CA ALA A 102 -3.88 -8.97 -7.34
C ALA A 102 -2.90 -7.97 -7.97
N ASP A 103 -2.82 -6.75 -7.43
CA ASP A 103 -1.85 -5.74 -7.88
C ASP A 103 -0.40 -6.11 -7.51
N ASP A 104 -0.21 -6.98 -6.51
CA ASP A 104 1.11 -7.37 -5.95
C ASP A 104 1.66 -8.69 -6.54
N MET A 105 0.77 -9.57 -7.03
CA MET A 105 1.16 -10.87 -7.62
C MET A 105 2.07 -10.75 -8.85
N ASP A 106 2.10 -9.59 -9.51
CA ASP A 106 3.00 -9.31 -10.63
C ASP A 106 4.42 -8.92 -10.20
N LEU A 107 4.65 -8.62 -8.91
CA LEU A 107 5.89 -8.02 -8.42
C LEU A 107 6.71 -8.94 -7.49
N PHE A 108 6.07 -9.81 -6.70
CA PHE A 108 6.79 -10.58 -5.64
C PHE A 108 6.36 -12.05 -5.56
N ALA A 109 7.05 -12.90 -6.33
CA ALA A 109 6.83 -14.35 -6.34
C ALA A 109 7.19 -15.04 -4.99
N ASP A 110 7.98 -14.40 -4.14
CA ASP A 110 8.42 -14.93 -2.84
C ASP A 110 7.36 -14.80 -1.73
N GLN A 111 6.22 -14.15 -2.01
CA GLN A 111 5.16 -13.89 -1.02
C GLN A 111 3.94 -14.80 -1.20
N GLU A 112 4.12 -15.99 -1.77
CA GLU A 112 3.03 -16.93 -2.08
C GLU A 112 2.20 -17.31 -0.83
N ILE A 113 2.88 -17.54 0.31
CA ILE A 113 2.22 -17.95 1.56
C ILE A 113 1.30 -16.83 2.07
N GLU A 114 1.80 -15.61 2.16
CA GLU A 114 1.04 -14.44 2.62
C GLU A 114 -0.10 -14.12 1.65
N ASN A 115 0.16 -14.17 0.34
CA ASN A 115 -0.87 -13.96 -0.69
C ASN A 115 -1.99 -14.99 -0.56
N ARG A 116 -1.65 -16.27 -0.39
CA ARG A 116 -2.64 -17.34 -0.21
C ARG A 116 -3.46 -17.14 1.07
N ALA A 117 -2.84 -16.77 2.19
CA ALA A 117 -3.53 -16.52 3.45
C ALA A 117 -4.54 -15.36 3.32
N ALA A 118 -4.11 -14.25 2.71
CA ALA A 118 -4.96 -13.09 2.44
C ALA A 118 -6.16 -13.46 1.55
N ILE A 119 -5.93 -14.18 0.44
CA ILE A 119 -6.98 -14.64 -0.47
C ILE A 119 -8.01 -15.51 0.25
N LEU A 120 -7.57 -16.51 1.02
CA LEU A 120 -8.47 -17.41 1.74
C LEU A 120 -9.31 -16.66 2.78
N SER A 121 -8.72 -15.68 3.49
CA SER A 121 -9.45 -14.85 4.45
C SER A 121 -10.55 -14.02 3.79
N ALA A 122 -10.28 -13.48 2.59
CA ALA A 122 -11.24 -12.69 1.83
C ALA A 122 -12.38 -13.55 1.28
N ILE A 123 -12.07 -14.72 0.71
CA ILE A 123 -13.09 -15.68 0.24
C ILE A 123 -14.04 -16.06 1.37
N ALA A 124 -13.50 -16.39 2.55
CA ALA A 124 -14.32 -16.79 3.70
C ALA A 124 -15.32 -15.70 4.12
N VAL A 125 -14.98 -14.42 4.00
CA VAL A 125 -15.91 -13.30 4.28
C VAL A 125 -16.99 -13.21 3.20
N LEU A 126 -16.62 -13.36 1.92
CA LEU A 126 -17.55 -13.27 0.80
C LEU A 126 -18.57 -14.43 0.80
N GLU A 127 -18.15 -15.65 1.09
CA GLU A 127 -19.03 -16.82 1.18
C GLU A 127 -20.08 -16.67 2.29
N ARG A 128 -19.67 -16.12 3.45
CA ARG A 128 -20.61 -15.81 4.55
C ARG A 128 -21.65 -14.78 4.13
N GLY A 129 -21.24 -13.74 3.40
CA GLY A 129 -22.15 -12.70 2.91
C GLY A 129 -23.07 -13.15 1.76
N ALA A 130 -22.68 -14.15 0.98
CA ALA A 130 -23.52 -14.71 -0.08
C ALA A 130 -24.61 -15.67 0.45
N SER A 131 -24.46 -16.14 1.69
CA SER A 131 -25.38 -17.10 2.33
C SER A 131 -26.48 -16.43 3.18
N SER A 132 -26.51 -15.10 3.25
CA SER A 132 -27.46 -14.27 3.99
C SER A 132 -28.43 -13.55 3.06
#